data_AF-A0A0C3NNK5-F1
#
_entry.id   AF-A0A0C3NNK5-F1
#
_cell.length_a   1.000
_cell.length_b   1.000
_cell.length_c   1.000
_cell.angle_alpha   90.00
_cell.angle_beta   90.00
_cell.angle_gamma   90.00
#
_symmetry.space_group_name_H-M   'P 1'
#
loop_
_entity.id
_entity.type
_entity.pdbx_description
1 polymer ?
#
loop_
_entity_poly.entity_id
_entity_poly.type
_entity_poly.pdbx_seq_one_letter_code
_entity_poly.pdbx_strand_id
1 'polypeptide(L)'
;MDSEYTSRYDLWVAFPTLVLLTPPASSTEPRCTREQTHSAPVALPPYSLTDPEQSALQNTTLPAVPPAPPHLTLHPAPPTTTAPALMQQPRRMAEAVPLFYRDQVETENASDFIKAFNRSMLFLNPLSTDAQKIQALENYLGTGSPAEGWYDDLTATQCASWDNVVKVFNNRWPTTKSTMLTSEEYQTELLKHKMAEEDIGTIKTVGCQKVWAHVKWVEEAMELARLAKIENGPTLIWQVKKQLPKAVKKLLDKEYTSWKEFMDDVKDLSMSKLKQEHEEIEERKRKEEERDSRLMQKLEATKRATTADITAQLQ
;
A
#
# COMPACT_ATOMS: atom_id res chain seq x y z
N MET A 1 34.44 -19.04 10.92
CA MET A 1 34.43 -20.42 10.38
C MET A 1 34.37 -21.30 11.60
N ASP A 2 33.21 -21.79 12.03
CA ASP A 2 31.88 -21.80 11.37
C ASP A 2 30.80 -21.40 12.41
N SER A 3 29.72 -20.68 12.09
CA SER A 3 28.72 -20.79 11.01
C SER A 3 27.62 -21.85 11.27
N GLU A 4 26.89 -21.71 12.38
CA GLU A 4 25.56 -22.30 12.56
C GLU A 4 24.51 -21.20 12.77
N TYR A 5 23.45 -21.20 11.95
CA TYR A 5 22.37 -20.21 11.96
C TYR A 5 21.04 -20.94 12.18
N THR A 6 20.74 -21.29 13.43
CA THR A 6 19.50 -21.99 13.79
C THR A 6 18.35 -21.00 13.96
N SER A 7 17.64 -20.72 12.86
CA SER A 7 16.33 -20.06 12.90
C SER A 7 15.36 -20.87 13.78
N ARG A 8 14.52 -20.18 14.56
CA ARG A 8 13.37 -20.77 15.27
C ARG A 8 12.15 -19.87 15.11
N TYR A 9 11.28 -20.22 14.18
CA TYR A 9 9.95 -19.61 14.01
C TYR A 9 8.90 -20.71 13.87
N ASP A 10 8.59 -21.36 15.00
CA ASP A 10 7.52 -22.34 15.14
C ASP A 10 6.73 -22.04 16.43
N LEU A 11 5.56 -21.39 16.31
CA LEU A 11 4.39 -21.61 17.18
C LEU A 11 3.12 -20.93 16.63
N TRP A 12 2.40 -21.67 15.78
CA TRP A 12 1.01 -21.48 15.34
C TRP A 12 0.41 -22.91 15.26
N VAL A 13 -0.84 -23.25 15.57
CA VAL A 13 -2.03 -22.56 16.11
C VAL A 13 -2.73 -23.55 17.06
N ALA A 14 -3.59 -23.10 17.99
CA ALA A 14 -4.59 -23.99 18.60
C ALA A 14 -5.85 -23.24 19.10
N PHE A 15 -6.90 -23.18 18.27
CA PHE A 15 -8.28 -22.93 18.71
C PHE A 15 -9.24 -23.88 17.95
N PRO A 16 -10.36 -24.32 18.56
CA PRO A 16 -11.03 -25.55 18.16
C PRO A 16 -12.05 -25.40 17.03
N THR A 17 -12.25 -26.50 16.30
CA THR A 17 -13.20 -26.69 15.21
C THR A 17 -14.65 -26.44 15.63
N LEU A 18 -15.37 -25.60 14.88
CA LEU A 18 -16.83 -25.54 14.92
C LEU A 18 -17.42 -26.37 13.77
N VAL A 19 -18.34 -27.27 14.09
CA VAL A 19 -18.98 -28.19 13.13
C VAL A 19 -20.13 -27.48 12.41
N LEU A 20 -20.07 -27.39 11.08
CA LEU A 20 -21.20 -26.95 10.25
C LEU A 20 -22.02 -28.16 9.78
N LEU A 21 -23.35 -28.07 9.92
CA LEU A 21 -24.29 -29.00 9.30
C LEU A 21 -24.45 -28.70 7.80
N THR A 22 -24.74 -29.73 7.02
CA THR A 22 -25.06 -29.66 5.59
C THR A 22 -26.60 -29.82 5.39
N PRO A 23 -27.19 -29.83 4.17
CA PRO A 23 -28.26 -28.89 3.81
C PRO A 23 -29.64 -29.60 3.67
N PRO A 24 -30.63 -28.99 2.99
CA PRO A 24 -30.83 -29.46 1.60
C PRO A 24 -31.43 -28.46 0.59
N ALA A 25 -31.33 -28.86 -0.69
CA ALA A 25 -32.29 -28.64 -1.80
C ALA A 25 -32.46 -27.26 -2.48
N SER A 26 -31.98 -27.22 -3.72
CA SER A 26 -32.73 -26.88 -4.96
C SER A 26 -33.48 -25.54 -5.12
N SER A 27 -33.02 -24.78 -6.12
CA SER A 27 -33.90 -24.38 -7.23
C SER A 27 -33.10 -24.40 -8.55
N THR A 28 -33.78 -24.57 -9.69
CA THR A 28 -33.17 -24.69 -11.01
C THR A 28 -33.86 -23.73 -11.98
N GLU A 29 -33.19 -22.64 -12.36
CA GLU A 29 -33.69 -21.65 -13.33
C GLU A 29 -32.58 -21.22 -14.33
N PRO A 30 -32.93 -20.60 -15.48
CA PRO A 30 -32.29 -20.95 -16.75
C PRO A 30 -31.00 -20.20 -17.10
N ARG A 31 -30.08 -20.95 -17.71
CA ARG A 31 -28.80 -20.47 -18.25
C ARG A 31 -29.02 -19.66 -19.54
N CYS A 32 -28.45 -18.46 -19.61
CA CYS A 32 -28.52 -17.62 -20.81
C CYS A 32 -27.84 -18.33 -22.00
N THR A 33 -28.61 -18.67 -23.04
CA THR A 33 -28.17 -19.50 -24.17
C THR A 33 -28.14 -18.70 -25.48
N ARG A 34 -27.17 -19.01 -26.34
CA ARG A 34 -26.76 -18.19 -27.50
C ARG A 34 -27.04 -18.91 -28.83
N GLU A 35 -28.04 -18.44 -29.57
CA GLU A 35 -28.23 -18.65 -31.02
C GLU A 35 -28.85 -17.35 -31.60
N GLN A 36 -28.59 -16.83 -32.81
CA GLN A 36 -28.01 -17.31 -34.09
C GLN A 36 -29.02 -17.74 -35.19
N THR A 37 -29.65 -16.72 -35.79
CA THR A 37 -30.07 -16.60 -37.22
C THR A 37 -30.75 -17.77 -37.96
N HIS A 38 -31.98 -17.55 -38.44
CA HIS A 38 -32.46 -18.01 -39.77
C HIS A 38 -33.58 -17.10 -40.31
N SER A 39 -34.11 -17.35 -41.52
CA SER A 39 -34.73 -16.33 -42.41
C SER A 39 -36.28 -16.35 -42.54
N ALA A 40 -36.78 -15.26 -43.15
CA ALA A 40 -38.14 -14.87 -43.62
C ALA A 40 -38.91 -15.92 -44.49
N PRO A 41 -40.14 -15.70 -45.07
CA PRO A 41 -40.79 -14.42 -45.45
C PRO A 41 -42.35 -14.29 -45.46
N VAL A 42 -42.88 -13.18 -46.02
CA VAL A 42 -44.29 -12.90 -46.46
C VAL A 42 -45.29 -12.55 -45.31
N ALA A 43 -46.26 -11.60 -45.36
CA ALA A 43 -46.95 -10.88 -46.47
C ALA A 43 -47.19 -9.35 -46.22
N LEU A 44 -47.81 -8.67 -47.20
CA LEU A 44 -48.27 -7.25 -47.28
C LEU A 44 -49.55 -7.17 -48.17
N PRO A 45 -50.20 -6.00 -48.49
CA PRO A 45 -49.97 -4.58 -48.12
C PRO A 45 -51.15 -4.02 -47.25
N PRO A 46 -52.14 -3.14 -47.61
CA PRO A 46 -52.32 -2.08 -48.65
C PRO A 46 -52.99 -0.72 -48.22
N TYR A 47 -52.39 0.42 -48.63
CA TYR A 47 -52.98 1.78 -48.83
C TYR A 47 -53.53 2.56 -47.59
N SER A 48 -53.62 3.90 -47.55
CA SER A 48 -53.46 5.03 -48.51
C SER A 48 -52.56 6.13 -47.88
N LEU A 49 -51.67 6.88 -48.55
CA LEU A 49 -51.75 7.78 -49.73
C LEU A 49 -52.27 9.21 -49.45
N THR A 50 -51.34 10.16 -49.21
CA THR A 50 -51.41 11.56 -49.69
C THR A 50 -50.02 12.24 -49.73
N ASP A 51 -49.82 13.05 -50.77
CA ASP A 51 -48.73 14.01 -51.09
C ASP A 51 -49.44 15.10 -51.96
N PRO A 52 -48.97 16.37 -52.17
CA PRO A 52 -47.61 16.79 -52.62
C PRO A 52 -47.09 18.02 -51.79
N GLU A 53 -46.11 18.88 -52.16
CA GLU A 53 -45.68 19.41 -53.47
C GLU A 53 -44.32 20.17 -53.43
N GLN A 54 -43.43 19.92 -54.41
CA GLN A 54 -42.55 20.85 -55.19
C GLN A 54 -41.66 21.96 -54.52
N SER A 55 -40.59 22.51 -55.13
CA SER A 55 -39.85 22.21 -56.39
C SER A 55 -38.45 22.88 -56.43
N ALA A 56 -37.45 22.18 -57.01
CA ALA A 56 -36.31 22.71 -57.82
C ALA A 56 -35.32 23.73 -57.18
N LEU A 57 -34.15 24.11 -57.74
CA LEU A 57 -33.46 23.91 -59.04
C LEU A 57 -31.94 23.63 -58.86
N GLN A 58 -31.34 22.90 -59.82
CA GLN A 58 -30.05 23.09 -60.54
C GLN A 58 -28.89 23.89 -59.86
N ASN A 59 -27.60 23.52 -60.00
CA ASN A 59 -26.90 23.54 -61.30
C ASN A 59 -25.53 22.77 -61.35
N THR A 60 -24.92 22.73 -62.55
CA THR A 60 -23.80 21.87 -62.99
C THR A 60 -22.42 22.57 -63.00
N THR A 61 -21.29 21.83 -62.94
CA THR A 61 -20.12 21.88 -63.89
C THR A 61 -18.74 21.47 -63.31
N LEU A 62 -18.03 20.62 -64.07
CA LEU A 62 -16.58 20.35 -64.14
C LEU A 62 -16.22 20.29 -65.67
N PRO A 63 -14.96 20.24 -66.16
CA PRO A 63 -13.65 20.16 -65.48
C PRO A 63 -12.58 21.16 -66.01
N ALA A 64 -11.33 21.09 -65.49
CA ALA A 64 -10.10 21.43 -66.23
C ALA A 64 -8.85 20.80 -65.58
N VAL A 65 -7.80 20.51 -66.37
CA VAL A 65 -6.45 20.08 -65.91
C VAL A 65 -5.37 20.78 -66.80
N PRO A 66 -4.03 20.56 -66.69
CA PRO A 66 -3.09 21.67 -66.54
C PRO A 66 -2.16 21.93 -67.75
N PRO A 67 -1.32 22.98 -67.70
CA PRO A 67 -0.05 23.05 -68.42
C PRO A 67 1.17 22.79 -67.50
N ALA A 68 2.31 22.44 -68.10
CA ALA A 68 3.55 21.97 -67.45
C ALA A 68 4.66 23.08 -67.40
N PRO A 69 5.87 22.83 -66.85
CA PRO A 69 6.69 23.88 -66.21
C PRO A 69 7.81 24.48 -67.07
N PRO A 70 8.39 25.62 -66.63
CA PRO A 70 9.69 26.10 -67.07
C PRO A 70 10.83 25.76 -66.08
N HIS A 71 11.85 25.08 -66.61
CA HIS A 71 13.29 25.14 -66.26
C HIS A 71 13.82 24.95 -64.82
N LEU A 72 14.85 24.10 -64.75
CA LEU A 72 15.70 23.85 -63.60
C LEU A 72 16.65 25.02 -63.31
N THR A 73 16.78 25.40 -62.03
CA THR A 73 17.95 26.10 -61.50
C THR A 73 18.42 25.37 -60.24
N LEU A 74 19.59 24.72 -60.28
CA LEU A 74 20.13 24.05 -59.09
C LEU A 74 20.63 25.09 -58.09
N HIS A 75 19.93 25.24 -56.97
CA HIS A 75 20.51 25.81 -55.75
C HIS A 75 21.10 24.68 -54.88
N PRO A 76 22.27 24.89 -54.24
CA PRO A 76 22.82 23.94 -53.30
C PRO A 76 21.94 23.85 -52.05
N ALA A 77 21.75 22.63 -51.53
CA ALA A 77 20.92 22.41 -50.35
C ALA A 77 21.57 22.98 -49.07
N PRO A 78 20.79 23.59 -48.16
CA PRO A 78 21.27 23.88 -46.81
C PRO A 78 21.54 22.56 -46.05
N PRO A 79 22.47 22.54 -45.08
CA PRO A 79 22.71 21.35 -44.28
C PRO A 79 21.44 20.96 -43.50
N THR A 80 21.06 19.69 -43.58
CA THR A 80 19.91 19.18 -42.84
C THR A 80 20.17 19.24 -41.34
N THR A 81 19.57 20.21 -40.66
CA THR A 81 19.51 20.22 -39.20
C THR A 81 18.80 18.96 -38.74
N THR A 82 19.55 18.00 -38.20
CA THR A 82 19.01 16.81 -37.55
C THR A 82 18.03 17.25 -36.47
N ALA A 83 16.74 17.00 -36.68
CA ALA A 83 15.73 17.25 -35.66
C ALA A 83 16.13 16.49 -34.38
N PRO A 84 16.13 17.13 -33.20
CA PRO A 84 16.47 16.43 -31.97
C PRO A 84 15.53 15.25 -31.81
N ALA A 85 16.09 14.07 -31.57
CA ALA A 85 15.31 12.85 -31.40
C ALA A 85 14.27 13.10 -30.30
N LEU A 86 12.98 13.01 -30.67
CA LEU A 86 11.88 13.11 -29.72
C LEU A 86 12.17 12.12 -28.60
N MET A 87 12.43 12.63 -27.40
CA MET A 87 12.70 11.77 -26.25
C MET A 87 11.48 10.86 -26.10
N GLN A 88 11.70 9.56 -26.27
CA GLN A 88 10.62 8.60 -26.10
C GLN A 88 10.13 8.74 -24.67
N GLN A 89 8.96 9.34 -24.49
CA GLN A 89 8.31 9.35 -23.18
C GLN A 89 8.29 7.90 -22.68
N PRO A 90 8.67 7.63 -21.42
CA PRO A 90 8.59 6.29 -20.88
C PRO A 90 7.19 5.76 -21.17
N ARG A 91 7.09 4.67 -21.95
CA ARG A 91 5.81 4.03 -22.21
C ARG A 91 5.23 3.73 -20.83
N ARG A 92 4.14 4.41 -20.46
CA ARG A 92 3.39 4.06 -19.25
C ARG A 92 2.92 2.63 -19.48
N MET A 93 3.62 1.67 -18.89
CA MET A 93 3.16 0.30 -18.83
C MET A 93 1.81 0.35 -18.11
N ALA A 94 0.81 -0.34 -18.64
CA ALA A 94 -0.45 -0.49 -17.93
C ALA A 94 -0.16 -1.12 -16.57
N GLU A 95 -0.85 -0.64 -15.54
CA GLU A 95 -0.76 -1.24 -14.21
C GLU A 95 -1.23 -2.68 -14.30
N ALA A 96 -0.36 -3.64 -13.95
CA ALA A 96 -0.68 -5.06 -14.01
C ALA A 96 -1.72 -5.39 -12.93
N VAL A 97 -2.99 -5.45 -13.31
CA VAL A 97 -4.09 -5.83 -12.43
C VAL A 97 -3.91 -7.32 -12.10
N PRO A 98 -3.76 -7.70 -10.81
CA PRO A 98 -3.66 -9.11 -10.43
C PRO A 98 -5.00 -9.82 -10.65
N LEU A 99 -4.95 -11.14 -10.86
CA LEU A 99 -6.15 -11.97 -10.83
C LEU A 99 -6.76 -11.96 -9.42
N PHE A 100 -8.08 -11.93 -9.34
CA PHE A 100 -8.83 -11.94 -8.09
C PHE A 100 -9.45 -13.32 -7.82
N TYR A 101 -9.18 -13.90 -6.65
CA TYR A 101 -9.57 -15.26 -6.29
C TYR A 101 -10.54 -15.33 -5.10
N ARG A 102 -10.63 -14.28 -4.27
CA ARG A 102 -11.34 -14.21 -2.98
C ARG A 102 -10.71 -15.06 -1.87
N ASP A 103 -10.64 -16.37 -2.06
CA ASP A 103 -10.55 -17.33 -0.95
C ASP A 103 -9.11 -17.74 -0.57
N GLN A 104 -8.08 -17.24 -1.25
CA GLN A 104 -6.70 -17.75 -1.09
C GLN A 104 -5.73 -16.85 -0.30
N VAL A 105 -6.05 -15.57 -0.04
CA VAL A 105 -5.15 -14.70 0.75
C VAL A 105 -5.90 -13.62 1.53
N GLU A 106 -5.53 -13.43 2.81
CA GLU A 106 -5.99 -12.30 3.65
C GLU A 106 -5.62 -10.90 3.07
N THR A 107 -4.77 -10.86 2.04
CA THR A 107 -4.27 -9.63 1.40
C THR A 107 -5.08 -9.18 0.17
N GLU A 108 -6.07 -9.95 -0.31
CA GLU A 108 -6.87 -9.58 -1.49
C GLU A 108 -7.93 -8.52 -1.18
N ASN A 109 -7.56 -7.23 -1.25
CA ASN A 109 -8.54 -6.15 -1.13
C ASN A 109 -9.37 -5.98 -2.42
N ALA A 110 -10.58 -6.54 -2.40
CA ALA A 110 -11.59 -6.41 -3.47
C ALA A 110 -11.83 -4.95 -3.91
N SER A 111 -11.77 -4.00 -2.96
CA SER A 111 -11.91 -2.56 -3.23
C SER A 111 -10.78 -2.04 -4.13
N ASP A 112 -9.56 -2.52 -3.93
CA ASP A 112 -8.38 -2.04 -4.67
C ASP A 112 -8.22 -2.80 -6.00
N PHE A 113 -8.63 -4.07 -6.06
CA PHE A 113 -8.80 -4.80 -7.32
C PHE A 113 -9.76 -4.06 -8.27
N ILE A 114 -10.99 -3.75 -7.84
CA ILE A 114 -11.95 -3.11 -8.75
C ILE A 114 -11.51 -1.69 -9.15
N LYS A 115 -10.77 -0.97 -8.29
CA LYS A 115 -10.10 0.30 -8.67
C LYS A 115 -8.99 0.08 -9.69
N ALA A 116 -8.15 -0.95 -9.54
CA ALA A 116 -7.07 -1.28 -10.47
C ALA A 116 -7.60 -1.70 -11.84
N PHE A 117 -8.64 -2.55 -11.88
CA PHE A 117 -9.36 -2.88 -13.10
C PHE A 117 -9.91 -1.63 -13.80
N ASN A 118 -10.60 -0.74 -13.05
CA ASN A 118 -11.11 0.52 -13.61
C ASN A 118 -9.98 1.43 -14.16
N ARG A 119 -8.83 1.53 -13.48
CA ARG A 119 -7.65 2.26 -13.99
C ARG A 119 -7.10 1.63 -15.27
N SER A 120 -6.99 0.30 -15.32
CA SER A 120 -6.52 -0.45 -16.49
C SER A 120 -7.44 -0.27 -17.68
N MET A 121 -8.76 -0.42 -17.50
CA MET A 121 -9.75 -0.18 -18.56
C MET A 121 -9.71 1.25 -19.08
N LEU A 122 -9.62 2.26 -18.20
CA LEU A 122 -9.49 3.66 -18.60
C LEU A 122 -8.18 3.94 -19.38
N PHE A 123 -7.11 3.23 -19.08
CA PHE A 123 -5.81 3.40 -19.74
C PHE A 123 -5.70 2.65 -21.08
N LEU A 124 -6.17 1.40 -21.12
CA LEU A 124 -6.08 0.52 -22.29
C LEU A 124 -7.22 0.72 -23.30
N ASN A 125 -8.42 1.05 -22.81
CA ASN A 125 -9.60 1.28 -23.65
C ASN A 125 -10.50 2.38 -23.04
N PRO A 126 -10.11 3.67 -23.14
CA PRO A 126 -10.86 4.81 -22.59
C PRO A 126 -12.26 4.99 -23.17
N LEU A 127 -12.58 4.33 -24.29
CA LEU A 127 -13.91 4.33 -24.93
C LEU A 127 -14.67 3.02 -24.70
N SER A 128 -14.23 2.19 -23.74
CA SER A 128 -14.88 0.92 -23.41
C SER A 128 -16.34 1.12 -22.97
N THR A 129 -17.25 0.43 -23.64
CA THR A 129 -18.65 0.37 -23.22
C THR A 129 -18.78 -0.50 -21.97
N ASP A 130 -19.88 -0.34 -21.22
CA ASP A 130 -20.09 -1.15 -20.01
C ASP A 130 -20.15 -2.65 -20.32
N ALA A 131 -20.78 -3.05 -21.43
CA ALA A 131 -20.76 -4.45 -21.89
C ALA A 131 -19.32 -4.96 -22.14
N GLN A 132 -18.44 -4.12 -22.69
CA GLN A 132 -17.02 -4.46 -22.87
C GLN A 132 -16.25 -4.53 -21.54
N LYS A 133 -16.57 -3.70 -20.55
CA LYS A 133 -15.98 -3.79 -19.20
C LYS A 133 -16.42 -5.05 -18.48
N ILE A 134 -17.71 -5.38 -18.55
CA ILE A 134 -18.26 -6.60 -17.96
C ILE A 134 -17.59 -7.83 -18.58
N GLN A 135 -17.58 -7.95 -19.91
CA GLN A 135 -16.89 -9.05 -20.60
C GLN A 135 -15.37 -9.07 -20.33
N ALA A 136 -14.73 -7.92 -20.17
CA ALA A 136 -13.31 -7.87 -19.83
C ALA A 136 -13.03 -8.37 -18.40
N LEU A 137 -13.93 -8.16 -17.43
CA LEU A 137 -13.75 -8.50 -16.01
C LEU A 137 -13.43 -9.98 -15.80
N GLU A 138 -14.10 -10.87 -16.54
CA GLU A 138 -13.89 -12.34 -16.55
C GLU A 138 -12.40 -12.72 -16.61
N ASN A 139 -11.64 -12.05 -17.49
CA ASN A 139 -10.21 -12.28 -17.73
C ASN A 139 -9.29 -11.85 -16.55
N TYR A 140 -9.85 -11.21 -15.52
CA TYR A 140 -9.17 -10.78 -14.30
C TYR A 140 -9.64 -11.55 -13.06
N LEU A 141 -10.47 -12.59 -13.23
CA LEU A 141 -10.88 -13.50 -12.17
C LEU A 141 -10.01 -14.77 -12.24
N GLY A 142 -9.73 -15.39 -11.10
CA GLY A 142 -8.97 -16.63 -11.07
C GLY A 142 -9.79 -17.82 -11.56
N THR A 143 -9.24 -18.65 -12.46
CA THR A 143 -9.95 -19.83 -12.97
C THR A 143 -10.25 -20.84 -11.86
N GLY A 144 -11.50 -21.29 -11.80
CA GLY A 144 -12.05 -22.14 -10.73
C GLY A 144 -12.28 -21.41 -9.40
N SER A 145 -12.19 -20.08 -9.36
CA SER A 145 -12.34 -19.33 -8.11
C SER A 145 -13.79 -19.02 -7.73
N PRO A 146 -14.07 -18.78 -6.44
CA PRO A 146 -15.32 -18.18 -5.96
C PRO A 146 -15.61 -16.76 -6.49
N ALA A 147 -14.68 -16.14 -7.21
CA ALA A 147 -14.90 -14.89 -7.93
C ALA A 147 -15.40 -15.14 -9.36
N GLU A 148 -14.78 -16.07 -10.10
CA GLU A 148 -15.24 -16.51 -11.42
C GLU A 148 -16.67 -17.11 -11.34
N GLY A 149 -16.90 -18.04 -10.42
CA GLY A 149 -18.25 -18.62 -10.23
C GLY A 149 -19.32 -17.62 -9.79
N TRP A 150 -18.95 -16.52 -9.13
CA TRP A 150 -19.90 -15.44 -8.83
C TRP A 150 -20.24 -14.61 -10.07
N TYR A 151 -19.30 -14.45 -11.00
CA TYR A 151 -19.51 -13.73 -12.25
C TYR A 151 -20.41 -14.54 -13.20
N ASP A 152 -20.24 -15.87 -13.25
CA ASP A 152 -21.14 -16.80 -13.93
C ASP A 152 -22.59 -16.75 -13.39
N ASP A 153 -22.76 -16.54 -12.09
CA ASP A 153 -24.07 -16.40 -11.41
C ASP A 153 -24.77 -15.03 -11.67
N LEU A 154 -24.17 -14.11 -12.43
CA LEU A 154 -24.75 -12.78 -12.66
C LEU A 154 -25.97 -12.79 -13.61
N THR A 155 -27.09 -12.28 -13.11
CA THR A 155 -28.32 -12.09 -13.89
C THR A 155 -28.19 -10.95 -14.90
N ALA A 156 -28.99 -11.01 -15.99
CA ALA A 156 -29.03 -9.96 -17.01
C ALA A 156 -29.29 -8.54 -16.44
N THR A 157 -30.10 -8.43 -15.38
CA THR A 157 -30.37 -7.15 -14.68
C THR A 157 -29.14 -6.61 -13.95
N GLN A 158 -28.30 -7.50 -13.40
CA GLN A 158 -27.04 -7.12 -12.75
C GLN A 158 -25.98 -6.74 -13.81
N CYS A 159 -25.97 -7.41 -14.96
CA CYS A 159 -25.11 -7.06 -16.11
C CYS A 159 -25.61 -5.89 -16.97
N ALA A 160 -26.71 -5.22 -16.60
CA ALA A 160 -27.31 -4.14 -17.39
C ALA A 160 -26.48 -2.84 -17.43
N SER A 161 -25.56 -2.66 -16.48
CA SER A 161 -24.57 -1.57 -16.45
C SER A 161 -23.35 -1.96 -15.63
N TRP A 162 -22.24 -1.26 -15.83
CA TRP A 162 -21.03 -1.48 -15.03
C TRP A 162 -21.26 -1.11 -13.55
N ASP A 163 -22.01 -0.05 -13.28
CA ASP A 163 -22.38 0.34 -11.91
C ASP A 163 -23.21 -0.74 -11.20
N ASN A 164 -24.09 -1.45 -11.92
CA ASN A 164 -24.84 -2.57 -11.32
C ASN A 164 -23.90 -3.72 -10.94
N VAL A 165 -22.95 -4.10 -11.81
CA VAL A 165 -21.95 -5.14 -11.51
C VAL A 165 -21.05 -4.72 -10.35
N VAL A 166 -20.54 -3.48 -10.34
CA VAL A 166 -19.73 -2.93 -9.24
C VAL A 166 -20.54 -2.90 -7.92
N LYS A 167 -21.84 -2.62 -7.97
CA LYS A 167 -22.72 -2.65 -6.79
C LYS A 167 -22.89 -4.08 -6.25
N VAL A 168 -23.15 -5.08 -7.08
CA VAL A 168 -23.28 -6.47 -6.59
C VAL A 168 -21.94 -7.09 -6.21
N PHE A 169 -20.83 -6.68 -6.84
CA PHE A 169 -19.47 -7.00 -6.42
C PHE A 169 -19.21 -6.49 -5.00
N ASN A 170 -19.42 -5.20 -4.72
CA ASN A 170 -19.22 -4.63 -3.38
C ASN A 170 -20.20 -5.19 -2.31
N ASN A 171 -21.36 -5.72 -2.70
CA ASN A 171 -22.24 -6.46 -1.79
C ASN A 171 -21.71 -7.87 -1.48
N ARG A 172 -21.12 -8.55 -2.48
CA ARG A 172 -20.56 -9.91 -2.38
C ARG A 172 -19.18 -9.93 -1.72
N TRP A 173 -18.44 -8.83 -1.81
CA TRP A 173 -17.18 -8.50 -1.14
C TRP A 173 -17.26 -7.10 -0.54
N PRO A 174 -17.86 -6.95 0.65
CA PRO A 174 -17.82 -5.68 1.37
C PRO A 174 -16.36 -5.25 1.56
N THR A 175 -16.04 -3.99 1.25
CA THR A 175 -14.74 -3.43 1.64
C THR A 175 -14.64 -3.51 3.16
N THR A 176 -13.74 -4.35 3.67
CA THR A 176 -13.41 -4.38 5.10
C THR A 176 -13.03 -2.97 5.51
N LYS A 177 -13.90 -2.31 6.30
CA LYS A 177 -13.53 -1.06 6.94
C LYS A 177 -12.34 -1.40 7.83
N SER A 178 -11.17 -0.83 7.53
CA SER A 178 -10.06 -0.87 8.48
C SER A 178 -10.61 -0.37 9.81
N THR A 179 -10.59 -1.22 10.83
CA THR A 179 -10.99 -0.84 12.17
C THR A 179 -9.96 0.15 12.67
N MET A 180 -10.23 1.43 12.43
CA MET A 180 -9.44 2.52 12.98
C MET A 180 -9.42 2.33 14.49
N LEU A 181 -8.23 2.13 15.03
CA LEU A 181 -8.03 1.82 16.45
C LEU A 181 -8.67 2.92 17.31
N THR A 182 -9.10 2.57 18.51
CA THR A 182 -9.65 3.56 19.43
C THR A 182 -8.56 4.56 19.88
N SER A 183 -8.95 5.67 20.51
CA SER A 183 -7.97 6.62 21.05
C SER A 183 -7.05 5.92 22.05
N GLU A 184 -7.60 5.03 22.86
CA GLU A 184 -6.94 4.25 23.91
C GLU A 184 -5.98 3.20 23.33
N GLU A 185 -6.32 2.62 22.19
CA GLU A 185 -5.45 1.71 21.44
C GLU A 185 -4.28 2.47 20.78
N TYR A 186 -4.53 3.61 20.13
CA TYR A 186 -3.44 4.46 19.61
C TYR A 186 -2.54 5.02 20.73
N GLN A 187 -3.11 5.37 21.89
CA GLN A 187 -2.35 5.71 23.10
C GLN A 187 -1.49 4.55 23.59
N THR A 188 -1.98 3.31 23.45
CA THR A 188 -1.24 2.09 23.80
C THR A 188 -0.09 1.83 22.83
N GLU A 189 -0.29 2.03 21.51
CA GLU A 189 0.80 1.94 20.52
C GLU A 189 1.84 3.04 20.71
N LEU A 190 1.43 4.27 21.03
CA LEU A 190 2.35 5.37 21.37
C LEU A 190 3.23 5.05 22.60
N LEU A 191 2.70 4.31 23.57
CA LEU A 191 3.47 3.83 24.73
C LEU A 191 4.29 2.56 24.46
N LYS A 192 4.11 1.90 23.30
CA LYS A 192 4.99 0.84 22.79
C LYS A 192 6.09 1.39 21.87
N HIS A 193 5.82 2.47 21.14
CA HIS A 193 6.70 3.08 20.13
C HIS A 193 7.92 3.78 20.75
N LYS A 194 8.90 2.97 21.17
CA LYS A 194 10.15 3.42 21.78
C LYS A 194 11.24 3.67 20.74
N MET A 195 12.01 4.73 20.94
CA MET A 195 13.31 4.90 20.31
C MET A 195 14.30 3.94 20.99
N ALA A 196 15.08 3.19 20.22
CA ALA A 196 16.11 2.30 20.77
C ALA A 196 17.35 3.12 21.20
N GLU A 197 18.19 2.61 22.12
CA GLU A 197 19.39 3.35 22.56
C GLU A 197 20.49 3.25 21.47
N GLU A 198 20.56 2.11 20.76
CA GLU A 198 21.40 1.87 19.58
C GLU A 198 21.01 2.70 18.34
N ASP A 199 19.80 3.27 18.31
CA ASP A 199 19.36 4.18 17.26
C ASP A 199 19.94 5.59 17.43
N ILE A 200 20.45 5.95 18.62
CA ILE A 200 20.93 7.29 18.92
C ILE A 200 22.08 7.68 17.98
N GLY A 201 21.95 8.84 17.33
CA GLY A 201 23.00 9.35 16.46
C GLY A 201 23.14 8.61 15.12
N THR A 202 22.20 7.72 14.77
CA THR A 202 22.19 6.95 13.52
C THR A 202 21.30 7.58 12.44
N ILE A 203 21.59 7.25 11.18
CA ILE A 203 20.80 7.65 10.01
C ILE A 203 20.01 6.43 9.52
N LYS A 204 18.69 6.56 9.42
CA LYS A 204 17.81 5.58 8.78
C LYS A 204 17.45 6.03 7.36
N THR A 205 17.18 5.07 6.49
CA THR A 205 16.66 5.34 5.14
C THR A 205 15.15 5.23 5.16
N VAL A 206 14.44 6.27 4.72
CA VAL A 206 12.98 6.31 4.58
C VAL A 206 12.67 6.58 3.12
N GLY A 207 12.15 5.56 2.41
CA GLY A 207 12.06 5.59 0.95
C GLY A 207 13.44 5.80 0.32
N CYS A 208 13.63 6.94 -0.35
CA CYS A 208 14.92 7.34 -0.94
C CYS A 208 15.69 8.37 -0.11
N GLN A 209 15.19 8.79 1.06
CA GLN A 209 15.79 9.85 1.88
C GLN A 209 16.56 9.29 3.08
N LYS A 210 17.64 9.99 3.46
CA LYS A 210 18.43 9.72 4.66
C LYS A 210 18.00 10.68 5.77
N VAL A 211 17.44 10.14 6.85
CA VAL A 211 16.84 10.89 7.97
C VAL A 211 17.45 10.39 9.28
N TRP A 212 17.72 11.27 10.25
CA TRP A 212 18.19 10.84 11.57
C TRP A 212 17.11 10.03 12.28
N ALA A 213 17.50 8.97 13.01
CA ALA A 213 16.56 8.04 13.62
C ALA A 213 15.60 8.72 14.61
N HIS A 214 16.05 9.75 15.33
CA HIS A 214 15.21 10.52 16.25
C HIS A 214 14.15 11.36 15.52
N VAL A 215 14.46 11.89 14.33
CA VAL A 215 13.50 12.63 13.50
C VAL A 215 12.42 11.70 12.93
N LYS A 216 12.81 10.48 12.51
CA LYS A 216 11.84 9.45 12.10
C LYS A 216 10.92 9.07 13.26
N TRP A 217 11.49 8.81 14.44
CA TRP A 217 10.71 8.51 15.65
C TRP A 217 9.76 9.66 16.03
N VAL A 218 10.20 10.92 15.90
CA VAL A 218 9.32 12.09 16.09
C VAL A 218 8.12 12.06 15.15
N GLU A 219 8.33 11.75 13.88
CA GLU A 219 7.26 11.74 12.88
C GLU A 219 6.28 10.58 13.11
N GLU A 220 6.76 9.40 13.47
CA GLU A 220 5.94 8.22 13.81
C GLU A 220 5.18 8.40 15.15
N ALA A 221 5.83 8.93 16.18
CA ALA A 221 5.22 9.20 17.48
C ALA A 221 4.22 10.37 17.44
N MET A 222 4.49 11.41 16.66
CA MET A 222 3.55 12.52 16.46
C MET A 222 2.29 12.03 15.75
N GLU A 223 2.41 11.19 14.70
CA GLU A 223 1.23 10.64 14.00
C GLU A 223 0.34 9.82 14.94
N LEU A 224 0.91 8.96 15.77
CA LEU A 224 0.18 8.24 16.82
C LEU A 224 -0.52 9.19 17.81
N ALA A 225 0.08 10.33 18.15
CA ALA A 225 -0.55 11.35 19.00
C ALA A 225 -1.71 12.10 18.31
N ARG A 226 -1.70 12.22 16.97
CA ARG A 226 -2.85 12.77 16.20
C ARG A 226 -3.99 11.78 16.11
N LEU A 227 -3.68 10.52 15.82
CA LEU A 227 -4.64 9.41 15.74
C LEU A 227 -5.32 9.17 17.10
N ALA A 228 -4.55 9.24 18.18
CA ALA A 228 -5.06 9.27 19.56
C ALA A 228 -5.84 10.54 19.93
N LYS A 229 -5.77 11.61 19.13
CA LYS A 229 -6.39 12.95 19.35
C LYS A 229 -5.86 13.70 20.59
N ILE A 230 -4.63 13.40 21.01
CA ILE A 230 -3.98 14.03 22.18
C ILE A 230 -2.99 15.14 21.82
N GLU A 231 -2.69 15.34 20.53
CA GLU A 231 -1.67 16.27 20.01
C GLU A 231 -1.64 17.68 20.64
N ASN A 232 -2.81 18.23 21.01
CA ASN A 232 -2.97 19.60 21.50
C ASN A 232 -2.88 19.73 23.05
N GLY A 233 -2.43 18.70 23.77
CA GLY A 233 -2.29 18.74 25.23
C GLY A 233 -1.12 17.90 25.78
N PRO A 234 -0.92 17.87 27.10
CA PRO A 234 0.24 17.23 27.75
C PRO A 234 0.06 15.71 27.99
N THR A 235 -1.10 15.15 27.62
CA THR A 235 -1.49 13.76 27.84
C THR A 235 -0.41 12.78 27.35
N LEU A 236 0.02 11.85 28.22
CA LEU A 236 1.10 10.87 28.01
C LEU A 236 2.52 11.41 27.75
N ILE A 237 2.76 12.72 27.55
CA ILE A 237 4.11 13.23 27.21
C ILE A 237 5.16 12.83 28.25
N TRP A 238 4.85 12.99 29.55
CA TRP A 238 5.76 12.58 30.63
C TRP A 238 6.07 11.08 30.63
N GLN A 239 5.13 10.23 30.20
CA GLN A 239 5.34 8.79 30.10
C GLN A 239 6.26 8.43 28.93
N VAL A 240 6.08 9.05 27.76
CA VAL A 240 6.99 8.85 26.61
C VAL A 240 8.36 9.48 26.87
N LYS A 241 8.43 10.70 27.41
CA LYS A 241 9.68 11.35 27.85
C LYS A 241 10.45 10.49 28.87
N LYS A 242 9.77 9.72 29.71
CA LYS A 242 10.40 8.75 30.62
C LYS A 242 10.97 7.50 29.94
N GLN A 243 10.38 7.08 28.83
CA GLN A 243 10.79 5.91 28.05
C GLN A 243 11.88 6.21 27.00
N LEU A 244 12.10 7.49 26.67
CA LEU A 244 13.18 7.90 25.77
C LEU A 244 14.57 7.45 26.28
N PRO A 245 15.49 7.13 25.36
CA PRO A 245 16.90 6.82 25.65
C PRO A 245 17.56 7.82 26.59
N LYS A 246 18.53 7.37 27.40
CA LYS A 246 19.10 8.19 28.48
C LYS A 246 19.78 9.45 27.96
N ALA A 247 20.48 9.37 26.83
CA ALA A 247 21.13 10.52 26.20
C ALA A 247 20.11 11.57 25.73
N VAL A 248 19.04 11.13 25.07
CA VAL A 248 17.93 11.99 24.60
C VAL A 248 17.26 12.69 25.78
N LYS A 249 16.90 11.95 26.82
CA LYS A 249 16.14 12.49 27.96
C LYS A 249 16.93 13.53 28.78
N LYS A 250 18.26 13.45 28.85
CA LYS A 250 19.10 14.47 29.51
C LYS A 250 19.00 15.84 28.83
N LEU A 251 18.85 15.86 27.50
CA LEU A 251 18.83 17.07 26.69
C LEU A 251 17.44 17.73 26.62
N LEU A 252 16.44 17.13 27.26
CA LEU A 252 15.06 17.60 27.32
C LEU A 252 14.74 17.92 28.80
N ASP A 253 15.15 19.08 29.28
CA ASP A 253 15.01 19.47 30.68
C ASP A 253 13.60 19.98 31.02
N LYS A 254 13.03 20.87 30.19
CA LYS A 254 11.73 21.53 30.44
C LYS A 254 10.52 20.59 30.53
N GLU A 255 9.44 21.09 31.13
CA GLU A 255 8.11 20.51 31.02
C GLU A 255 7.43 20.95 29.72
N TYR A 256 6.52 20.13 29.18
CA TYR A 256 5.93 20.29 27.86
C TYR A 256 4.41 20.38 27.94
N THR A 257 3.85 21.38 27.26
CA THR A 257 2.41 21.68 27.33
C THR A 257 1.59 21.04 26.20
N SER A 258 2.25 20.69 25.08
CA SER A 258 1.64 20.06 23.90
C SER A 258 2.60 19.06 23.25
N TRP A 259 2.07 18.10 22.49
CA TRP A 259 2.92 17.15 21.75
C TRP A 259 3.78 17.85 20.70
N LYS A 260 3.26 18.90 20.08
CA LYS A 260 4.03 19.68 19.11
C LYS A 260 5.29 20.26 19.76
N GLU A 261 5.15 20.91 20.91
CA GLU A 261 6.31 21.47 21.64
C GLU A 261 7.34 20.39 22.00
N PHE A 262 6.88 19.21 22.43
CA PHE A 262 7.75 18.07 22.75
C PHE A 262 8.47 17.51 21.51
N MET A 263 7.76 17.42 20.38
CA MET A 263 8.28 16.86 19.14
C MET A 263 9.22 17.80 18.40
N ASP A 264 8.94 19.11 18.39
CA ASP A 264 9.83 20.13 17.83
C ASP A 264 11.16 20.14 18.61
N ASP A 265 11.13 20.16 19.95
CA ASP A 265 12.32 20.06 20.80
C ASP A 265 13.15 18.78 20.58
N VAL A 266 12.51 17.61 20.46
CA VAL A 266 13.21 16.34 20.19
C VAL A 266 13.85 16.38 18.80
N LYS A 267 13.16 16.95 17.80
CA LYS A 267 13.64 17.04 16.40
C LYS A 267 14.88 17.92 16.27
N ASP A 268 14.89 19.05 16.98
CA ASP A 268 15.98 20.04 16.98
C ASP A 268 17.17 19.68 17.90
N LEU A 269 17.18 18.47 18.49
CA LEU A 269 18.30 18.01 19.33
C LEU A 269 19.63 18.01 18.58
N SER A 270 20.61 18.70 19.17
CA SER A 270 21.95 18.86 18.60
C SER A 270 22.71 17.52 18.52
N MET A 271 22.96 17.05 17.30
CA MET A 271 23.60 15.76 17.01
C MET A 271 24.97 15.56 17.66
N SER A 272 25.74 16.62 17.89
CA SER A 272 27.03 16.55 18.60
C SER A 272 26.83 16.29 20.09
N LYS A 273 25.96 17.07 20.75
CA LYS A 273 25.58 16.84 22.16
C LYS A 273 24.99 15.44 22.36
N LEU A 274 24.11 15.01 21.45
CA LEU A 274 23.45 13.71 21.53
C LEU A 274 24.44 12.54 21.48
N LYS A 275 25.47 12.63 20.62
CA LYS A 275 26.55 11.62 20.54
C LYS A 275 27.47 11.66 21.75
N GLN A 276 27.87 12.86 22.20
CA GLN A 276 28.67 13.03 23.41
C GLN A 276 27.97 12.43 24.63
N GLU A 277 26.68 12.74 24.83
CA GLU A 277 25.91 12.24 25.97
C GLU A 277 25.76 10.72 25.97
N HIS A 278 25.59 10.10 24.79
CA HIS A 278 25.57 8.64 24.65
C HIS A 278 26.94 8.02 24.98
N GLU A 279 28.04 8.59 24.49
CA GLU A 279 29.40 8.13 24.79
C GLU A 279 29.74 8.27 26.29
N GLU A 280 29.38 9.39 26.93
CA GLU A 280 29.54 9.60 28.39
C GLU A 280 28.67 8.67 29.25
N ILE A 281 27.59 8.12 28.71
CA ILE A 281 26.72 7.14 29.40
C ILE A 281 27.34 5.75 29.30
N GLU A 282 27.75 5.31 28.11
CA GLU A 282 28.38 4.00 27.93
C GLU A 282 29.78 3.92 28.56
N GLU A 283 30.56 5.00 28.56
CA GLU A 283 31.85 5.03 29.25
C GLU A 283 31.70 4.90 30.78
N ARG A 284 30.66 5.52 31.34
CA ARG A 284 30.31 5.47 32.77
C ARG A 284 29.81 4.10 33.19
N LYS A 285 28.94 3.50 32.37
CA LYS A 285 28.47 2.12 32.52
C LYS A 285 29.63 1.13 32.49
N ARG A 286 30.55 1.24 31.52
CA ARG A 286 31.78 0.43 31.46
C ARG A 286 32.64 0.55 32.73
N LYS A 287 32.79 1.77 33.27
CA LYS A 287 33.53 2.02 34.53
C LYS A 287 32.83 1.41 35.76
N GLU A 288 31.49 1.38 35.77
CA GLU A 288 30.69 0.76 36.83
C GLU A 288 30.75 -0.78 36.76
N GLU A 289 30.57 -1.36 35.57
CA GLU A 289 30.73 -2.79 35.30
C GLU A 289 32.14 -3.29 35.68
N GLU A 290 33.19 -2.52 35.36
CA GLU A 290 34.56 -2.84 35.76
C GLU A 290 34.76 -2.76 37.28
N ARG A 291 34.23 -1.74 37.96
CA ARG A 291 34.27 -1.60 39.42
C ARG A 291 33.62 -2.80 40.11
N ASP A 292 32.46 -3.22 39.62
CA ASP A 292 31.65 -4.27 40.24
C ASP A 292 32.22 -5.66 39.96
N SER A 293 32.79 -5.87 38.76
CA SER A 293 33.60 -7.05 38.45
C SER A 293 34.83 -7.16 39.37
N ARG A 294 35.58 -6.07 39.55
CA ARG A 294 36.72 -6.00 40.50
C ARG A 294 36.30 -6.25 41.96
N LEU A 295 35.08 -5.85 42.36
CA LEU A 295 34.54 -6.11 43.69
C LEU A 295 34.16 -7.59 43.86
N MET A 296 33.50 -8.19 42.87
CA MET A 296 33.12 -9.60 42.87
C MET A 296 34.35 -10.53 42.88
N GLN A 297 35.37 -10.23 42.09
CA GLN A 297 36.64 -10.97 42.10
C GLN A 297 37.32 -10.94 43.47
N LYS A 298 37.29 -9.79 44.17
CA LYS A 298 37.79 -9.68 45.56
C LYS A 298 36.97 -10.51 46.54
N LEU A 299 35.64 -10.50 46.44
CA LEU A 299 34.76 -11.31 47.28
C LEU A 299 35.04 -12.81 47.11
N GLU A 300 35.22 -13.27 45.88
CA GLU A 300 35.63 -14.64 45.60
C GLU A 300 37.02 -14.99 46.13
N ALA A 301 38.01 -14.12 45.94
CA ALA A 301 39.37 -14.33 46.44
C ALA A 301 39.40 -14.49 47.96
N THR A 302 38.70 -13.60 48.69
CA THR A 302 38.54 -13.69 50.15
C THR A 302 37.84 -14.99 50.54
N LYS A 303 36.73 -15.35 49.89
CA LYS A 303 36.00 -16.61 50.17
C LYS A 303 36.90 -17.84 49.98
N ARG A 304 37.70 -17.89 48.91
CA ARG A 304 38.65 -18.98 48.65
C ARG A 304 39.74 -19.03 49.73
N ALA A 305 40.30 -17.88 50.12
CA ALA A 305 41.32 -17.79 51.17
C ALA A 305 40.80 -18.29 52.54
N THR A 306 39.62 -17.81 52.98
CA THR A 306 39.00 -18.28 54.24
C THR A 306 38.65 -19.78 54.19
N THR A 307 38.23 -20.30 53.04
CA THR A 307 37.95 -21.74 52.89
C THR A 307 39.24 -22.57 53.00
N ALA A 308 40.35 -22.11 52.42
CA ALA A 308 41.65 -22.76 52.52
C ALA A 308 42.21 -22.74 53.96
N ASP A 309 42.09 -21.60 54.66
CA ASP A 309 42.50 -21.46 56.07
C ASP A 309 41.71 -22.41 57.00
N ILE A 310 40.38 -22.44 56.88
CA ILE A 310 39.53 -23.39 57.62
C ILE A 310 39.92 -24.85 57.30
N THR A 311 40.27 -25.15 56.05
CA THR A 311 40.69 -26.51 55.66
C THR A 311 42.05 -26.87 56.28
N ALA A 312 43.01 -25.93 56.31
CA ALA A 312 44.33 -26.15 56.89
C ALA A 312 44.30 -26.28 58.43
N GLN A 313 43.34 -25.66 59.11
CA GLN A 313 43.13 -25.80 60.56
C GLN A 313 42.45 -27.13 60.97
N LEU A 314 42.09 -27.99 60.01
CA LEU A 314 41.43 -29.29 60.23
C LEU A 314 42.32 -30.49 59.86
N GLN A 315 43.63 -30.29 59.65
CA GLN A 315 44.62 -31.32 59.30
C GLN A 315 45.70 -31.48 60.38
#